data_AF-A0A357Z8X5-F1
#
_entry.id   AF-A0A357Z8X5-F1
#
_cell.length_a   1.000
_cell.length_b   1.000
_cell.length_c   1.000
_cell.angle_alpha   90.00
_cell.angle_beta   90.00
_cell.angle_gamma   90.00
#
_symmetry.space_group_name_H-M   'P 1'
#
loop_
_entity.id
_entity.type
_entity.pdbx_description
1 polymer ?
#
loop_
_entity_poly.entity_id
_entity_poly.type
_entity_poly.pdbx_seq_one_letter_code
_entity_poly.pdbx_strand_id
1 'polypeptide(L)'
;MENLHIVFWLFKDIAWCLSLTLLGVVMIIPTLTISIIIAYRTRNIFSELAHNLAITVWITANSFWMCTEFFDVDHVIVYSNITMKHLAMIPFVTGILILGYYYLIYKPSHKVENSTL
;
A
#
# COMPACT_ATOMS: atom_id res chain seq x y z
N MET A 1 16.80 -7.00 -4.71
CA MET A 1 16.47 -6.21 -3.49
C MET A 1 15.12 -5.49 -3.58
N GLU A 2 14.34 -5.64 -4.67
CA GLU A 2 12.99 -5.04 -4.77
C GLU A 2 11.96 -5.71 -3.86
N ASN A 3 11.99 -7.03 -3.67
CA ASN A 3 10.92 -7.73 -2.92
C ASN A 3 11.09 -7.73 -1.39
N LEU A 4 12.08 -7.00 -0.86
CA LEU A 4 12.39 -7.02 0.58
C LEU A 4 11.26 -6.40 1.42
N HIS A 5 10.54 -5.41 0.86
CA HIS A 5 9.38 -4.81 1.52
C HIS A 5 8.27 -5.84 1.81
N ILE A 6 8.13 -6.89 0.99
CA ILE A 6 7.14 -7.95 1.16
C ILE A 6 7.43 -8.76 2.44
N VAL A 7 8.70 -9.04 2.72
CA VAL A 7 9.08 -9.80 3.94
C VAL A 7 8.68 -9.04 5.19
N PHE A 8 9.05 -7.76 5.26
CA PHE A 8 8.66 -6.91 6.40
C PHE A 8 7.14 -6.76 6.51
N TRP A 9 6.44 -6.70 5.38
CA TRP A 9 4.99 -6.63 5.35
C TRP A 9 4.37 -7.89 5.94
N LEU A 10 4.81 -9.08 5.54
CA LEU A 10 4.33 -10.34 6.10
C LEU A 10 4.55 -10.42 7.62
N PHE A 11 5.72 -10.01 8.13
CA PHE A 11 5.96 -9.99 9.57
C PHE A 11 5.03 -9.02 10.31
N LYS A 12 4.79 -7.83 9.74
CA LYS A 12 3.83 -6.87 10.29
C LYS A 12 2.41 -7.46 10.35
N ASP A 13 1.96 -8.11 9.27
CA ASP A 13 0.61 -8.70 9.19
C ASP A 13 0.46 -9.92 10.12
N ILE A 14 1.52 -10.72 10.34
CA ILE A 14 1.53 -11.78 11.36
C ILE A 14 1.40 -11.17 12.75
N ALA A 15 2.13 -10.09 13.06
CA ALA A 15 2.01 -9.39 14.33
C ALA A 15 0.59 -8.84 14.54
N TRP A 16 -0.05 -8.34 13.48
CA TRP A 16 -1.45 -7.92 13.50
C TRP A 16 -2.42 -9.07 13.78
N CYS A 17 -2.25 -10.21 13.10
CA CYS A 17 -3.05 -11.41 13.32
C CYS A 17 -2.95 -11.95 14.76
N LEU A 18 -1.78 -11.79 15.39
CA LEU A 18 -1.55 -12.14 16.80
C LEU A 18 -1.94 -11.02 17.77
N SER A 19 -2.53 -9.92 17.28
CA SER A 19 -2.90 -8.73 18.06
C SER A 19 -1.73 -8.12 18.87
N LEU A 20 -0.50 -8.27 18.39
CA LEU A 20 0.71 -7.71 19.00
C LEU A 20 0.86 -6.24 18.62
N THR A 21 0.12 -5.37 19.33
CA THR A 21 0.03 -3.92 19.07
C THR A 21 1.39 -3.25 18.91
N LEU A 22 2.29 -3.42 19.88
CA LEU A 22 3.62 -2.80 19.86
C LEU A 22 4.46 -3.26 18.67
N LEU A 23 4.50 -4.57 18.42
CA LEU A 23 5.30 -5.14 17.33
C LEU A 23 4.74 -4.72 15.97
N GLY A 24 3.41 -4.77 15.78
CA GLY A 24 2.77 -4.35 14.55
C GLY A 24 3.02 -2.88 14.24
N VAL A 25 2.87 -1.98 15.23
CA VAL A 25 3.10 -0.54 15.04
C VAL A 25 4.55 -0.23 14.72
N VAL A 26 5.50 -0.82 15.44
CA VAL A 26 6.93 -0.65 15.17
C VAL A 26 7.29 -1.13 13.76
N MET A 27 6.67 -2.21 13.28
CA MET A 27 6.90 -2.78 11.96
C MET A 27 6.29 -1.98 10.81
N ILE A 28 5.37 -1.03 11.05
CA ILE A 28 4.90 -0.09 10.02
C ILE A 28 6.07 0.77 9.50
N ILE A 29 6.95 1.22 10.38
CA ILE A 29 8.04 2.13 10.02
C ILE A 29 8.99 1.49 8.98
N PRO A 30 9.61 0.30 9.23
CA PRO A 30 10.51 -0.31 8.26
C PRO A 30 9.79 -0.74 6.98
N THR A 31 8.54 -1.22 7.06
CA THR A 31 7.76 -1.60 5.85
C THR A 31 7.51 -0.42 4.94
N LEU A 32 6.98 0.67 5.49
CA LEU A 32 6.67 1.87 4.72
C LEU A 32 7.95 2.49 4.16
N THR A 33 9.00 2.59 4.97
CA THR A 33 10.30 3.17 4.59
C THR A 33 10.90 2.42 3.40
N ILE A 34 10.95 1.09 3.45
CA ILE A 34 11.51 0.29 2.35
C ILE A 34 10.65 0.43 1.10
N SER A 35 9.31 0.42 1.23
CA SER A 35 8.42 0.61 0.07
C SER A 35 8.65 1.95 -0.63
N ILE A 36 8.80 3.04 0.14
CA ILE A 36 9.05 4.39 -0.39
C ILE A 36 10.43 4.46 -1.05
N ILE A 37 11.45 3.86 -0.44
CA ILE A 37 12.80 3.81 -1.01
C ILE A 37 12.79 3.10 -2.37
N ILE A 38 12.06 1.98 -2.49
CA ILE A 38 11.95 1.23 -3.74
C ILE A 38 11.20 2.06 -4.79
N ALA A 39 10.07 2.69 -4.42
CA ALA A 39 9.34 3.58 -5.32
C ALA A 39 10.22 4.74 -5.80
N TYR A 40 11.00 5.37 -4.91
CA TYR A 40 11.91 6.46 -5.27
C TYR A 40 13.06 6.00 -6.18
N ARG A 41 13.61 4.80 -5.94
CA ARG A 41 14.68 4.23 -6.78
C ARG A 41 14.21 3.84 -8.17
N THR A 42 12.98 3.34 -8.28
CA THR A 42 12.39 2.91 -9.56
C THR A 42 11.76 4.04 -10.37
N ARG A 43 11.91 5.30 -9.95
CA ARG A 43 11.40 6.49 -10.66
C ARG A 43 11.84 6.63 -12.12
N ASN A 44 12.93 5.97 -12.51
CA ASN A 44 13.42 5.99 -13.90
C ASN A 44 12.59 5.10 -14.83
N ILE A 45 11.82 4.14 -14.30
CA ILE A 45 10.96 3.26 -15.07
C ILE A 45 9.52 3.51 -14.62
N PHE A 46 8.72 4.19 -15.44
CA PHE A 46 7.36 4.56 -15.08
C PHE A 46 6.47 3.35 -14.71
N SER A 47 6.68 2.21 -15.38
CA SER A 47 6.02 0.94 -15.05
C SER A 47 6.23 0.51 -13.60
N GLU A 48 7.50 0.43 -13.21
CA GLU A 48 7.90 0.00 -11.87
C GLU A 48 7.50 1.04 -10.82
N LEU A 49 7.63 2.33 -11.14
CA LEU A 49 7.20 3.42 -10.27
C LEU A 49 5.71 3.33 -9.96
N ALA A 50 4.86 3.16 -10.97
CA ALA A 50 3.41 3.09 -10.77
C ALA A 50 3.01 1.89 -9.91
N HIS A 51 3.65 0.73 -10.14
CA HIS A 51 3.42 -0.48 -9.36
C HIS A 51 3.88 -0.32 -7.91
N ASN A 52 5.11 0.15 -7.70
CA ASN A 52 5.68 0.35 -6.37
C ASN A 52 4.95 1.44 -5.59
N LEU A 53 4.50 2.51 -6.26
CA LEU A 53 3.68 3.55 -5.63
C LEU A 53 2.32 3.01 -5.19
N ALA A 54 1.66 2.19 -6.03
CA ALA A 54 0.41 1.55 -5.66
C ALA A 54 0.58 0.63 -4.44
N ILE A 55 1.67 -0.14 -4.38
CA ILE A 55 2.02 -0.97 -3.21
C ILE A 55 2.26 -0.09 -1.97
N THR A 56 2.99 1.02 -2.09
CA THR A 56 3.19 1.95 -0.96
C THR A 56 1.87 2.51 -0.43
N VAL A 57 0.97 2.94 -1.31
CA VAL A 57 -0.37 3.43 -0.93
C VAL A 57 -1.18 2.30 -0.27
N TRP A 58 -1.08 1.08 -0.78
CA TRP A 58 -1.72 -0.10 -0.22
C TRP A 58 -1.22 -0.45 1.19
N ILE A 59 0.10 -0.47 1.39
CA ILE A 59 0.72 -0.70 2.70
C ILE A 59 0.30 0.38 3.70
N THR A 60 0.17 1.63 3.23
CA THR A 60 -0.33 2.75 4.06
C THR A 60 -1.78 2.52 4.47
N ALA A 61 -2.66 2.12 3.54
CA ALA A 61 -4.06 1.80 3.81
C ALA A 61 -4.20 0.67 4.84
N ASN A 62 -3.44 -0.41 4.64
CA ASN A 62 -3.45 -1.57 5.51
C ASN A 62 -2.93 -1.21 6.92
N SER A 63 -1.87 -0.41 7.01
CA SER A 63 -1.34 0.07 8.29
C SER A 63 -2.32 0.99 9.01
N PHE A 64 -3.07 1.83 8.28
CA PHE A 64 -4.13 2.65 8.85
C PHE A 64 -5.27 1.78 9.43
N TRP A 65 -5.74 0.77 8.69
CA TRP A 65 -6.75 -0.17 9.19
C TRP A 65 -6.25 -0.92 10.43
N MET A 66 -5.02 -1.45 10.41
CA MET A 66 -4.41 -2.08 11.59
C MET A 66 -4.43 -1.17 12.81
N CYS A 67 -4.04 0.11 12.64
CA CYS A 67 -4.11 1.08 13.73
C CYS A 67 -5.55 1.28 14.23
N THR A 68 -6.56 1.30 13.35
CA THR A 68 -7.94 1.44 13.81
C THR A 68 -8.40 0.30 14.72
N GLU A 69 -7.92 -0.92 14.48
CA GLU A 69 -8.22 -2.08 15.34
C GLU A 69 -7.39 -2.08 16.62
N PHE A 70 -6.11 -1.74 16.56
CA PHE A 70 -5.25 -1.69 17.75
C PHE A 70 -5.65 -0.64 18.78
N PHE A 71 -6.22 0.48 18.32
CA PHE A 71 -6.72 1.54 19.20
C PHE A 71 -8.20 1.38 19.55
N ASP A 72 -8.85 0.28 19.12
CA ASP A 72 -10.28 0.01 19.36
C ASP A 72 -11.17 1.18 18.89
N VAL A 73 -10.75 1.83 17.78
CA VAL A 73 -11.46 2.97 17.16
C VAL A 73 -12.22 2.56 15.90
N ASP A 74 -12.24 1.27 15.55
CA ASP A 74 -12.94 0.73 14.38
C ASP A 74 -14.46 0.97 14.45
N HIS A 75 -15.00 1.09 15.67
CA HIS A 75 -16.40 1.43 15.97
C HIS A 75 -16.70 2.94 15.95
N VAL A 76 -15.68 3.80 15.93
CA VAL A 76 -15.87 5.26 15.94
C VAL A 76 -16.52 5.69 14.63
N ILE A 77 -17.72 6.26 14.74
CA ILE A 77 -18.48 6.79 13.61
C ILE A 77 -17.90 8.14 13.23
N VAL A 78 -17.37 8.25 12.01
CA VAL A 78 -16.84 9.49 11.46
C VAL A 78 -17.96 10.30 10.80
N TYR A 79 -18.85 9.62 10.08
CA TYR A 79 -19.95 10.27 9.36
C TYR A 79 -21.13 9.33 9.14
N SER A 80 -22.29 9.66 9.72
CA SER A 80 -23.55 8.90 9.60
C SER A 80 -23.44 7.41 9.97
N ASN A 81 -23.03 6.54 9.03
CA ASN A 81 -22.78 5.10 9.22
C ASN A 81 -21.35 4.67 8.82
N ILE A 82 -20.49 5.61 8.44
CA ILE A 82 -19.10 5.37 8.06
C ILE A 82 -18.27 5.35 9.34
N THR A 83 -17.73 4.18 9.69
CA THR A 83 -16.80 4.05 10.81
C THR A 83 -15.35 4.27 10.36
N MET A 84 -14.43 4.52 11.30
CA MET A 84 -13.02 4.80 11.00
C MET A 84 -12.36 3.73 10.10
N LYS A 85 -12.72 2.45 10.25
CA LYS A 85 -12.21 1.38 9.35
C LYS A 85 -12.61 1.58 7.89
N HIS A 86 -13.79 2.14 7.63
CA HIS A 86 -14.25 2.41 6.27
C HIS A 86 -13.45 3.53 5.61
N LEU A 87 -12.82 4.41 6.40
CA LEU A 87 -11.91 5.42 5.87
C LEU A 87 -10.65 4.79 5.28
N ALA A 88 -10.21 3.63 5.80
CA ALA A 88 -9.09 2.86 5.24
C ALA A 88 -9.37 2.39 3.80
N MET A 89 -10.64 2.25 3.42
CA MET A 89 -11.04 1.82 2.08
C MET A 89 -10.67 2.84 1.01
N ILE A 90 -10.61 4.13 1.33
CA ILE A 90 -10.25 5.21 0.40
C ILE A 90 -8.83 4.99 -0.18
N PRO A 91 -7.77 4.86 0.63
CA PRO A 91 -6.44 4.59 0.10
C PRO A 91 -6.33 3.20 -0.56
N PHE A 92 -7.10 2.19 -0.14
CA PHE A 92 -7.16 0.90 -0.86
C PHE A 92 -7.66 1.07 -2.30
N VAL A 93 -8.81 1.73 -2.47
CA VAL A 93 -9.37 2.04 -3.79
C VAL A 93 -8.40 2.89 -4.60
N THR A 94 -7.71 3.83 -3.96
CA THR A 94 -6.71 4.67 -4.62
C THR A 94 -5.55 3.85 -5.19
N GLY A 95 -5.04 2.87 -4.44
CA GLY A 95 -4.01 1.93 -4.94
C GLY A 95 -4.49 1.12 -6.16
N ILE A 96 -5.73 0.63 -6.13
CA ILE A 96 -6.34 -0.08 -7.27
C ILE A 96 -6.48 0.85 -8.48
N LEU A 97 -6.92 2.09 -8.27
CA LEU A 97 -7.08 3.07 -9.35
C LEU A 97 -5.73 3.42 -9.99
N ILE A 98 -4.65 3.54 -9.22
CA ILE A 98 -3.29 3.77 -9.75
C ILE A 98 -2.86 2.60 -10.65
N LEU A 99 -3.04 1.36 -10.19
CA LEU A 99 -2.74 0.16 -11.00
C LEU A 99 -3.65 0.06 -12.23
N GLY A 100 -4.94 0.33 -12.05
CA GLY A 100 -5.93 0.33 -13.13
C GLY A 100 -5.58 1.35 -14.21
N TYR A 101 -5.22 2.57 -13.82
CA TYR A 101 -4.73 3.61 -14.74
C TYR A 101 -3.50 3.13 -15.50
N TYR A 102 -2.53 2.53 -14.80
CA TYR A 102 -1.32 2.02 -15.43
C TYR A 102 -1.62 0.91 -16.47
N TYR A 103 -2.41 -0.09 -16.11
CA TYR A 103 -2.69 -1.23 -17.00
C TYR A 103 -3.70 -0.93 -18.12
N LEU A 104 -4.73 -0.11 -17.85
CA LEU A 104 -5.82 0.14 -18.79
C LEU A 104 -5.57 1.34 -19.71
N ILE A 105 -4.78 2.31 -19.28
CA ILE A 105 -4.56 3.56 -20.04
C ILE A 105 -3.10 3.66 -20.48
N TYR A 106 -2.15 3.59 -19.54
CA TYR A 106 -0.74 3.86 -19.85
C TYR A 106 -0.10 2.76 -20.71
N LYS A 107 -0.23 1.48 -20.30
CA LYS A 107 0.32 0.32 -21.01
C LYS A 107 -0.18 0.18 -22.46
N PRO A 108 -1.48 0.33 -22.78
CA PRO A 108 -1.93 0.28 -24.17
C PRO A 108 -1.56 1.53 -24.97
N SER A 109 -1.48 2.71 -24.35
CA SER A 109 -1.11 3.96 -25.02
C SER A 109 0.37 4.05 -25.40
N HIS A 110 1.25 3.29 -24.73
CA HIS A 110 2.70 3.21 -25.04
C HIS A 110 3.10 1.92 -25.78
N LYS A 111 2.14 1.23 -26.43
CA LYS A 111 2.43 0.01 -27.22
C LYS A 111 3.39 0.20 -28.40
N VAL A 112 3.65 1.44 -28.84
CA VAL A 112 4.48 1.74 -30.02
C VAL A 112 5.98 1.58 -29.76
N GLU A 113 6.44 1.52 -28.51
CA GLU A 113 7.88 1.41 -28.19
C GLU A 113 8.36 -0.02 -27.92
N ASN A 114 7.47 -1.01 -27.96
CA ASN A 114 7.82 -2.43 -27.74
C ASN A 114 7.99 -3.24 -29.05
N SER A 115 7.98 -2.60 -30.22
CA SER A 115 8.30 -3.28 -31.50
C SER A 115 9.79 -3.29 -31.86
N THR A 116 10.69 -2.90 -30.93
CA THR A 116 12.15 -2.89 -31.16
C THR A 116 12.96 -3.54 -30.04
N LEU A 117 12.40 -4.51 -29.31
CA LEU A 117 13.17 -5.45 -28.49
C LEU A 117 13.31 -6.79 -29.22
#